data_AF-A0A844HSZ9-F1
#
_entry.id   AF-A0A844HSZ9-F1
#
_cell.length_a   1.000
_cell.length_b   1.000
_cell.length_c   1.000
_cell.angle_alpha   90.00
_cell.angle_beta   90.00
_cell.angle_gamma   90.00
#
_symmetry.space_group_name_H-M   'P 1'
#
loop_
_entity.id
_entity.type
_entity.pdbx_description
1 polymer ?
#
loop_
_entity_poly.entity_id
_entity_poly.type
_entity_poly.pdbx_seq_one_letter_code
_entity_poly.pdbx_strand_id
1 'polypeptide(L)'
;MIGGSDADKAAARRKVHVMQDADTPGFAVICMKGCYSRVCSRKGDLTIDSQHSLEDHAPAFQNGRQGLALRFMPAAKKPAPGHGSKECRGDDTLESVMPFLAFPAPSNGVDLGLLEIYDREIKVAYRGETYLVRDNGAVHRRRRSRQKVRALDEAWSFGRQTLSTGYLNLAGVPVHRIVCTAFQGDPPSDQHVVDHIDTNRANNRPENLRWVTRLENVLLNPISARRIELVYGSIEAFFEDPGRLQSDKQYPDISWMRTVSKEEAASAKGRLEAWALSGDVPSGGALGEWLYGTRERADFEPEPEEYESLSPSVVQVRWKVPTEFPECPKAVSDDALAEYASALYFGRVFACNDIYQSVVVQCGMADDGLVVLTHNPSENAAKSWAVAHVAICGEFFYHRNEHQYFSLQGALKAFCELTGDSYDECIDDYC
;
A
#
# COMPACT_ATOMS: atom_id res chain seq x y z
N MET A 1 -73.64 24.60 34.49
CA MET A 1 -72.89 23.45 35.03
C MET A 1 -71.51 23.50 34.41
N ILE A 2 -70.55 24.11 35.14
CA ILE A 2 -69.45 23.42 35.87
C ILE A 2 -68.52 22.72 34.88
N GLY A 3 -67.24 23.04 34.73
CA GLY A 3 -66.36 23.94 35.49
C GLY A 3 -64.92 23.40 35.44
N GLY A 4 -63.95 24.31 35.33
CA GLY A 4 -62.57 24.20 35.86
C GLY A 4 -61.60 23.24 35.15
N SER A 5 -60.29 23.47 35.14
CA SER A 5 -59.49 24.56 35.70
C SER A 5 -58.03 24.37 35.28
N ASP A 6 -57.43 25.49 34.87
CA ASP A 6 -56.15 26.00 35.32
C ASP A 6 -54.83 25.24 35.09
N ALA A 7 -54.07 25.88 34.18
CA ALA A 7 -52.65 26.17 34.28
C ALA A 7 -52.13 26.42 35.72
N ASP A 8 -50.83 26.25 35.93
CA ASP A 8 -49.86 27.35 35.97
C ASP A 8 -48.61 26.99 36.83
N LYS A 9 -47.48 27.64 36.49
CA LYS A 9 -46.38 28.07 37.39
C LYS A 9 -45.35 27.07 37.97
N ALA A 10 -44.11 27.28 37.52
CA ALA A 10 -43.08 28.09 38.23
C ALA A 10 -41.71 27.43 38.46
N ALA A 11 -40.71 28.08 37.84
CA ALA A 11 -39.37 28.39 38.29
C ALA A 11 -38.88 27.88 39.66
N ALA A 12 -37.71 27.24 39.65
CA ALA A 12 -36.76 27.30 40.76
C ALA A 12 -35.33 27.52 40.21
N ARG A 13 -34.86 28.77 40.34
CA ARG A 13 -33.43 29.11 40.31
C ARG A 13 -32.78 28.60 41.60
N ARG A 14 -31.65 27.90 41.51
CA ARG A 14 -30.64 27.89 42.59
C ARG A 14 -29.30 28.39 42.04
N LYS A 15 -28.92 29.58 42.50
CA LYS A 15 -27.54 30.05 42.60
C LYS A 15 -26.83 29.29 43.73
N VAL A 16 -25.50 29.32 43.70
CA VAL A 16 -24.48 29.31 44.80
C VAL A 16 -23.35 28.39 44.36
N HIS A 17 -22.06 28.69 44.48
CA HIS A 17 -21.26 29.90 44.62
C HIS A 17 -19.82 29.43 44.40
N VAL A 18 -18.98 30.29 43.83
CA VAL A 18 -17.54 30.07 43.66
C VAL A 18 -16.88 30.08 45.04
N MET A 19 -15.96 29.14 45.30
CA MET A 19 -14.89 29.32 46.27
C MET A 19 -13.55 29.27 45.54
N GLN A 20 -12.81 30.37 45.62
CA GLN A 20 -11.37 30.45 45.43
C GLN A 20 -10.69 30.17 46.77
N ASP A 21 -9.55 29.48 46.72
CA ASP A 21 -8.29 29.69 47.48
C ASP A 21 -7.47 28.38 47.34
N ALA A 22 -6.40 28.37 46.53
CA ALA A 22 -5.03 28.83 46.80
C ALA A 22 -4.16 27.80 47.57
N ASP A 23 -3.10 27.36 46.87
CA ASP A 23 -1.79 26.85 47.33
C ASP A 23 -1.38 25.40 46.96
N THR A 24 -0.53 25.35 45.93
CA THR A 24 0.41 24.30 45.42
C THR A 24 1.42 23.79 46.47
N PRO A 25 2.26 22.74 46.23
CA PRO A 25 2.42 21.94 45.00
C PRO A 25 2.53 20.41 45.18
N GLY A 26 2.03 19.66 44.20
CA GLY A 26 2.29 18.23 44.04
C GLY A 26 2.71 17.94 42.60
N PHE A 27 4.02 17.90 42.35
CA PHE A 27 4.58 17.43 41.09
C PHE A 27 4.30 15.92 40.94
N ALA A 28 3.48 15.55 39.96
CA ALA A 28 3.41 14.18 39.45
C ALA A 28 3.80 14.18 37.97
N VAL A 29 5.09 14.06 37.73
CA VAL A 29 5.66 13.73 36.42
C VAL A 29 5.47 12.23 36.23
N ILE A 30 4.53 11.80 35.39
CA ILE A 30 4.51 10.42 34.89
C ILE A 30 5.51 10.32 33.74
N CYS A 31 6.74 9.95 34.10
CA CYS A 31 7.79 9.58 33.17
C CYS A 31 7.68 8.08 32.87
N MET A 32 7.23 7.71 31.67
CA MET A 32 7.42 6.34 31.17
C MET A 32 8.82 6.21 30.54
N LYS A 33 9.80 5.77 31.33
CA LYS A 33 10.95 4.97 30.85
C LYS A 33 10.50 3.50 30.95
N GLY A 34 10.64 2.61 29.97
CA GLY A 34 11.74 2.39 29.04
C GLY A 34 12.26 0.99 29.32
N CYS A 35 11.96 0.02 28.44
CA CYS A 35 12.50 -1.34 28.53
C CYS A 35 13.42 -1.58 27.34
N TYR A 36 14.72 -1.39 27.57
CA TYR A 36 15.81 -1.88 26.72
C TYR A 36 16.50 -2.98 27.51
N SER A 37 16.42 -4.23 27.06
CA SER A 37 17.28 -5.31 27.56
C SER A 37 18.60 -5.28 26.81
N ARG A 38 19.65 -4.81 27.50
CA ARG A 38 21.05 -4.92 27.07
C ARG A 38 21.69 -6.01 27.92
N VAL A 39 22.03 -7.15 27.32
CA VAL A 39 22.83 -8.19 27.96
C VAL A 39 24.28 -7.70 28.01
N CYS A 40 24.85 -7.65 29.22
CA CYS A 40 26.21 -7.21 29.46
C CYS A 40 27.11 -8.42 29.79
N SER A 41 28.28 -8.39 29.17
CA SER A 41 29.44 -9.28 29.30
C SER A 41 29.89 -9.54 30.75
N ARG A 42 30.39 -10.76 31.00
CA ARG A 42 31.54 -10.99 31.89
C ARG A 42 32.52 -12.02 31.32
N LYS A 43 33.74 -11.51 31.14
CA LYS A 43 35.09 -12.10 31.14
C LYS A 43 35.23 -13.57 31.51
N GLY A 44 36.04 -14.26 30.69
CA GLY A 44 36.89 -15.38 31.06
C GLY A 44 38.05 -15.49 30.07
N ASP A 45 39.20 -14.92 30.42
CA ASP A 45 40.48 -15.28 29.82
C ASP A 45 40.83 -16.71 30.26
N LEU A 46 41.29 -17.58 29.36
CA LEU A 46 42.63 -18.19 29.45
C LEU A 46 42.91 -19.16 28.29
N THR A 47 44.05 -18.91 27.65
CA THR A 47 45.06 -19.85 27.11
C THR A 47 44.68 -20.97 26.14
N ILE A 48 45.30 -20.84 24.96
CA ILE A 48 45.77 -21.88 24.07
C ILE A 48 46.61 -22.90 24.85
N ASP A 49 46.33 -24.19 24.69
CA ASP A 49 47.38 -25.20 24.76
C ASP A 49 47.24 -26.22 23.65
N SER A 50 48.40 -26.69 23.23
CA SER A 50 48.69 -27.47 22.05
C SER A 50 49.15 -28.87 22.46
N GLN A 51 49.14 -29.78 21.48
CA GLN A 51 49.88 -31.06 21.43
C GLN A 51 49.14 -32.38 21.74
N HIS A 52 49.05 -33.17 20.66
CA HIS A 52 49.36 -34.59 20.47
C HIS A 52 49.29 -35.61 21.63
N SER A 53 48.49 -36.66 21.41
CA SER A 53 48.82 -38.11 21.52
C SER A 53 47.53 -38.91 21.21
N LEU A 54 47.42 -39.65 20.11
CA LEU A 54 47.84 -41.03 19.81
C LEU A 54 47.19 -42.15 20.66
N GLU A 55 46.59 -43.09 19.91
CA GLU A 55 46.30 -44.53 20.18
C GLU A 55 44.86 -44.97 20.59
N ASP A 56 44.16 -45.50 19.57
CA ASP A 56 43.58 -46.86 19.41
C ASP A 56 42.73 -47.51 20.51
N HIS A 57 41.45 -47.79 20.17
CA HIS A 57 40.91 -49.15 19.96
C HIS A 57 39.37 -49.13 19.66
N ALA A 58 38.96 -49.90 18.64
CA ALA A 58 37.57 -50.22 18.27
C ALA A 58 37.14 -51.59 18.90
N PRO A 59 35.95 -52.21 18.66
CA PRO A 59 34.81 -51.82 17.79
C PRO A 59 33.36 -52.14 18.31
N ALA A 60 32.38 -51.76 17.46
CA ALA A 60 31.04 -52.36 17.23
C ALA A 60 29.88 -51.94 18.18
N PHE A 61 28.61 -51.74 17.79
CA PHE A 61 27.78 -52.28 16.69
C PHE A 61 26.69 -51.26 16.23
N GLN A 62 26.03 -51.62 15.13
CA GLN A 62 25.21 -50.86 14.16
C GLN A 62 23.83 -50.30 14.64
N ASN A 63 23.38 -49.18 14.04
CA ASN A 63 22.22 -49.18 13.10
C ASN A 63 21.94 -47.79 12.45
N GLY A 64 22.15 -47.74 11.12
CA GLY A 64 21.21 -47.21 10.11
C GLY A 64 20.80 -45.73 10.10
N ARG A 65 21.60 -44.88 9.45
CA ARG A 65 21.15 -43.66 8.73
C ARG A 65 21.17 -43.94 7.22
N GLN A 66 20.14 -43.54 6.48
CA GLN A 66 20.28 -43.21 5.06
C GLN A 66 20.18 -41.68 4.94
N GLY A 67 21.32 -41.05 4.66
CA GLY A 67 21.43 -39.63 4.29
C GLY A 67 22.33 -39.54 3.07
N LEU A 68 21.77 -39.04 1.97
CA LEU A 68 22.44 -38.89 0.69
C LEU A 68 23.46 -37.73 0.79
N ALA A 69 24.75 -38.05 0.70
CA ALA A 69 25.83 -37.06 0.69
C ALA A 69 26.33 -36.84 -0.75
N LEU A 70 26.09 -35.66 -1.30
CA LEU A 70 26.70 -35.21 -2.57
C LEU A 70 28.11 -34.66 -2.29
N ARG A 71 29.12 -35.32 -2.86
CA ARG A 71 30.52 -34.87 -2.88
C ARG A 71 30.72 -33.91 -4.06
N PHE A 72 31.23 -32.71 -3.79
CA PHE A 72 31.82 -31.85 -4.81
C PHE A 72 33.34 -32.06 -4.88
N MET A 73 33.83 -32.44 -6.05
CA MET A 73 35.27 -32.46 -6.39
C MET A 73 35.70 -31.07 -6.90
N PRO A 74 36.90 -30.57 -6.59
CA PRO A 74 37.40 -29.32 -7.16
C PRO A 74 38.33 -29.55 -8.35
N ALA A 75 38.26 -28.59 -9.28
CA ALA A 75 39.36 -27.96 -10.04
C ALA A 75 39.28 -28.06 -11.57
N ALA A 76 39.29 -26.88 -12.22
CA ALA A 76 40.15 -26.59 -13.36
C ALA A 76 40.39 -25.07 -13.48
N LYS A 77 41.62 -24.63 -13.18
CA LYS A 77 42.18 -23.31 -13.51
C LYS A 77 42.59 -23.28 -14.99
N LYS A 78 42.36 -22.17 -15.71
CA LYS A 78 43.15 -21.72 -16.88
C LYS A 78 43.10 -20.17 -17.04
N PRO A 79 44.04 -19.55 -17.77
CA PRO A 79 44.90 -18.46 -17.25
C PRO A 79 44.56 -17.04 -17.73
N ALA A 80 45.15 -16.06 -17.05
CA ALA A 80 45.16 -14.63 -17.42
C ALA A 80 46.28 -14.27 -18.43
N PRO A 81 46.09 -13.22 -19.23
CA PRO A 81 47.14 -12.28 -19.64
C PRO A 81 46.83 -10.90 -19.00
N GLY A 82 47.75 -10.03 -18.59
CA GLY A 82 49.12 -9.75 -18.98
C GLY A 82 49.23 -8.22 -18.97
N HIS A 83 49.98 -7.64 -18.01
CA HIS A 83 50.19 -6.21 -17.90
C HIS A 83 51.05 -5.67 -19.05
N GLY A 84 50.64 -4.54 -19.63
CA GLY A 84 51.44 -3.75 -20.57
C GLY A 84 51.09 -2.26 -20.43
N SER A 85 51.95 -1.52 -19.76
CA SER A 85 51.96 -0.07 -19.62
C SER A 85 52.32 0.64 -20.94
N LYS A 86 51.74 1.82 -21.20
CA LYS A 86 52.44 3.04 -21.67
C LYS A 86 51.50 4.24 -21.73
N GLU A 87 51.92 5.32 -21.08
CA GLU A 87 51.43 6.70 -21.28
C GLU A 87 51.78 7.20 -22.69
N CYS A 88 50.95 8.10 -23.25
CA CYS A 88 51.38 9.40 -23.78
C CYS A 88 50.17 10.27 -24.19
N ARG A 89 50.35 11.58 -23.99
CA ARG A 89 49.41 12.69 -24.18
C ARG A 89 49.02 12.94 -25.65
N GLY A 90 47.84 13.51 -25.86
CA GLY A 90 47.41 14.20 -27.08
C GLY A 90 46.03 14.82 -26.90
N ASP A 91 45.97 16.13 -27.10
CA ASP A 91 44.81 17.02 -26.96
C ASP A 91 43.84 16.91 -28.15
N ASP A 92 42.72 17.64 -28.08
CA ASP A 92 41.76 18.00 -29.15
C ASP A 92 40.36 17.32 -29.16
N THR A 93 39.45 17.97 -28.41
CA THR A 93 38.11 18.51 -28.81
C THR A 93 36.99 17.64 -29.43
N LEU A 94 35.79 17.92 -28.85
CA LEU A 94 34.43 17.98 -29.43
C LEU A 94 33.45 16.80 -29.26
N GLU A 95 32.41 17.12 -28.47
CA GLU A 95 30.99 16.72 -28.58
C GLU A 95 30.55 15.26 -28.39
N SER A 96 29.93 15.00 -27.22
CA SER A 96 28.49 14.65 -27.14
C SER A 96 28.17 14.17 -25.72
N VAL A 97 27.47 15.01 -24.97
CA VAL A 97 27.02 14.78 -23.60
C VAL A 97 25.62 14.17 -23.67
N MET A 98 25.45 12.91 -23.27
CA MET A 98 24.15 12.35 -22.92
C MET A 98 24.12 12.17 -21.39
N PRO A 99 23.26 12.88 -20.65
CA PRO A 99 23.16 12.71 -19.21
C PRO A 99 22.50 11.36 -18.88
N PHE A 100 23.06 10.69 -17.88
CA PHE A 100 22.45 9.57 -17.17
C PHE A 100 20.97 9.86 -16.86
N LEU A 101 20.07 9.10 -17.47
CA LEU A 101 18.66 9.06 -17.10
C LEU A 101 18.55 8.37 -15.75
N ALA A 102 18.41 9.15 -14.68
CA ALA A 102 17.91 8.67 -13.41
C ALA A 102 16.44 8.28 -13.60
N PHE A 103 16.11 6.99 -13.49
CA PHE A 103 14.74 6.51 -13.49
C PHE A 103 13.97 7.10 -12.30
N PRO A 104 12.79 7.71 -12.49
CA PRO A 104 11.95 8.11 -11.39
C PRO A 104 11.30 6.86 -10.75
N ALA A 105 11.31 6.83 -9.42
CA ALA A 105 10.51 5.91 -8.62
C ALA A 105 9.01 6.02 -8.99
N PRO A 106 8.21 4.96 -8.82
CA PRO A 106 6.82 4.93 -9.29
C PRO A 106 6.02 6.06 -8.62
N SER A 107 5.65 7.04 -9.43
CA SER A 107 4.77 8.13 -9.04
C SER A 107 3.33 7.64 -9.07
N ASN A 108 2.72 7.46 -7.91
CA ASN A 108 1.25 7.53 -7.79
C ASN A 108 0.81 8.82 -8.49
N GLY A 109 -0.02 8.70 -9.53
CA GLY A 109 -0.29 9.74 -10.53
C GLY A 109 -0.53 11.13 -9.94
N VAL A 110 0.55 11.91 -9.83
CA VAL A 110 0.46 13.36 -9.59
C VAL A 110 0.15 13.94 -10.95
N ASP A 111 -1.09 14.38 -11.16
CA ASP A 111 -1.46 15.14 -12.34
C ASP A 111 -0.70 16.48 -12.30
N LEU A 112 0.45 16.52 -12.99
CA LEU A 112 1.35 17.68 -13.05
C LEU A 112 0.62 18.96 -13.50
N GLY A 113 -0.51 18.82 -14.21
CA GLY A 113 -1.35 19.95 -14.61
C GLY A 113 -1.95 20.70 -13.42
N LEU A 114 -2.30 20.02 -12.33
CA LEU A 114 -2.95 20.66 -11.17
C LEU A 114 -2.00 21.57 -10.39
N LEU A 115 -0.68 21.34 -10.45
CA LEU A 115 0.30 22.18 -9.74
C LEU A 115 0.23 23.63 -10.20
N GLU A 116 -0.01 23.86 -11.50
CA GLU A 116 -0.01 25.18 -12.12
C GLU A 116 -1.40 25.86 -12.14
N ILE A 117 -2.44 25.19 -11.65
CA ILE A 117 -3.78 25.77 -11.51
C ILE A 117 -3.94 26.32 -10.10
N TYR A 118 -3.66 27.61 -9.91
CA TYR A 118 -3.77 28.33 -8.65
C TYR A 118 -4.02 29.84 -8.89
N ASP A 119 -4.63 30.52 -7.92
CA ASP A 119 -4.88 31.97 -7.99
C ASP A 119 -3.96 32.77 -7.06
N ARG A 120 -3.59 32.18 -5.93
CA ARG A 120 -2.85 32.86 -4.86
C ARG A 120 -1.64 32.04 -4.40
N GLU A 121 -0.57 32.77 -4.09
CA GLU A 121 0.64 32.24 -3.47
C GLU A 121 1.00 33.08 -2.23
N ILE A 122 1.33 32.41 -1.13
CA ILE A 122 1.67 33.05 0.15
C ILE A 122 2.97 32.47 0.68
N LYS A 123 3.82 33.32 1.24
CA LYS A 123 5.03 32.90 1.96
C LYS A 123 4.71 32.73 3.44
N VAL A 124 5.07 31.58 4.02
CA VAL A 124 4.89 31.28 5.45
C VAL A 124 6.18 30.74 6.08
N ALA A 125 6.42 31.08 7.34
CA ALA A 125 7.43 30.44 8.16
C ALA A 125 6.76 29.36 9.02
N TYR A 126 7.24 28.12 8.95
CA TYR A 126 6.66 27.01 9.70
C TYR A 126 7.77 26.09 10.22
N ARG A 127 7.79 25.83 11.53
CA ARG A 127 8.78 24.96 12.21
C ARG A 127 10.25 25.25 11.82
N GLY A 128 10.61 26.53 11.72
CA GLY A 128 11.97 26.96 11.41
C GLY A 128 12.37 26.85 9.93
N GLU A 129 11.44 26.48 9.05
CA GLU A 129 11.61 26.50 7.59
C GLU A 129 10.75 27.61 6.97
N THR A 130 11.08 28.00 5.73
CA THR A 130 10.28 28.94 4.94
C THR A 130 9.64 28.20 3.77
N TYR A 131 8.34 28.39 3.59
CA TYR A 131 7.56 27.79 2.51
C TYR A 131 6.90 28.87 1.66
N LEU A 132 6.75 28.58 0.37
CA LEU A 132 5.76 29.19 -0.50
C LEU A 132 4.59 28.22 -0.62
N VAL A 133 3.37 28.71 -0.57
CA VAL A 133 2.15 27.91 -0.50
C VAL A 133 1.14 28.46 -1.48
N ARG A 134 0.63 27.61 -2.37
CA ARG A 134 -0.42 27.93 -3.32
C ARG A 134 -1.80 27.58 -2.75
N ASP A 135 -2.84 28.26 -3.19
CA ASP A 135 -4.24 27.99 -2.78
C ASP A 135 -4.82 26.71 -3.39
N ASN A 136 -4.11 26.05 -4.30
CA ASN A 136 -4.41 24.66 -4.67
C ASN A 136 -3.88 23.63 -3.65
N GLY A 137 -3.17 24.06 -2.60
CA GLY A 137 -2.59 23.21 -1.57
C GLY A 137 -1.17 22.73 -1.87
N ALA A 138 -0.56 23.16 -2.98
CA ALA A 138 0.84 22.88 -3.28
C ALA A 138 1.78 23.70 -2.39
N VAL A 139 2.90 23.09 -2.00
CA VAL A 139 3.91 23.70 -1.14
C VAL A 139 5.28 23.62 -1.80
N HIS A 140 6.09 24.64 -1.56
CA HIS A 140 7.48 24.73 -2.02
C HIS A 140 8.36 25.16 -0.85
N ARG A 141 9.18 24.24 -0.35
CA ARG A 141 10.13 24.54 0.74
C ARG A 141 11.34 25.26 0.19
N ARG A 142 11.62 26.46 0.70
CA ARG A 142 12.80 27.23 0.32
C ARG A 142 14.05 26.67 0.99
N ARG A 143 15.19 26.77 0.30
CA ARG A 143 16.50 26.46 0.84
C ARG A 143 16.82 27.37 2.02
N ARG A 144 17.56 26.82 2.98
CA ARG A 144 18.12 27.61 4.08
C ARG A 144 19.30 28.44 3.57
N SER A 145 19.40 29.68 4.04
CA SER A 145 20.51 30.56 3.65
C SER A 145 21.85 29.94 4.05
N ARG A 146 22.82 29.96 3.12
CA ARG A 146 24.18 29.41 3.30
C ARG A 146 24.24 27.91 3.63
N GLN A 147 23.19 27.14 3.34
CA GLN A 147 23.19 25.68 3.48
C GLN A 147 23.03 25.01 2.12
N LYS A 148 23.49 23.76 2.01
CA LYS A 148 23.32 22.95 0.80
C LYS A 148 21.83 22.70 0.55
N VAL A 149 21.42 22.79 -0.71
CA VAL A 149 20.05 22.50 -1.15
C VAL A 149 19.77 21.01 -0.92
N ARG A 150 18.66 20.71 -0.25
CA ARG A 150 18.18 19.33 -0.03
C ARG A 150 17.36 18.86 -1.24
N ALA A 151 17.19 17.56 -1.41
CA ALA A 151 16.51 16.98 -2.58
C ALA A 151 15.06 17.47 -2.79
N LEU A 152 14.36 17.84 -1.71
CA LEU A 152 12.97 18.33 -1.74
C LEU A 152 12.85 19.85 -1.54
N ASP A 153 13.98 20.57 -1.60
CA ASP A 153 13.99 22.04 -1.56
C ASP A 153 13.85 22.60 -2.98
N GLU A 154 13.29 23.81 -3.09
CA GLU A 154 13.17 24.54 -4.36
C GLU A 154 12.34 23.83 -5.45
N ALA A 155 11.37 22.99 -5.03
CA ALA A 155 10.46 22.29 -5.92
C ALA A 155 9.01 22.37 -5.40
N TRP A 156 8.06 22.57 -6.31
CA TRP A 156 6.63 22.51 -6.03
C TRP A 156 6.15 21.07 -5.90
N SER A 157 5.34 20.81 -4.89
CA SER A 157 4.74 19.49 -4.67
C SER A 157 3.49 19.60 -3.81
N PHE A 158 2.54 18.68 -4.00
CA PHE A 158 1.47 18.44 -3.02
C PHE A 158 1.96 17.64 -1.80
N GLY A 159 3.18 17.11 -1.85
CA GLY A 159 3.74 16.17 -0.88
C GLY A 159 3.54 14.71 -1.29
N ARG A 160 4.10 13.80 -0.50
CA ARG A 160 3.93 12.35 -0.67
C ARG A 160 2.84 11.85 0.27
N GLN A 161 1.89 11.10 -0.26
CA GLN A 161 0.81 10.53 0.54
C GLN A 161 1.31 9.35 1.38
N THR A 162 0.84 9.29 2.61
CA THR A 162 1.16 8.19 3.53
C THR A 162 0.08 7.12 3.43
N LEU A 163 0.47 5.88 3.13
CA LEU A 163 -0.49 4.77 2.95
C LEU A 163 -1.24 4.37 4.23
N SER A 164 -0.73 4.71 5.42
CA SER A 164 -1.40 4.40 6.70
C SER A 164 -2.38 5.48 7.16
N THR A 165 -2.19 6.74 6.74
CA THR A 165 -2.98 7.86 7.25
C THR A 165 -3.68 8.67 6.17
N GLY A 166 -3.31 8.54 4.89
CA GLY A 166 -3.84 9.33 3.79
C GLY A 166 -3.35 10.78 3.73
N TYR A 167 -2.59 11.24 4.73
CA TYR A 167 -2.04 12.60 4.73
C TYR A 167 -0.85 12.73 3.77
N LEU A 168 -0.79 13.90 3.12
CA LEU A 168 0.35 14.34 2.32
C LEU A 168 1.42 14.97 3.22
N ASN A 169 2.66 14.51 3.05
CA ASN A 169 3.82 14.99 3.80
C ASN A 169 4.92 15.51 2.86
N LEU A 170 5.54 16.64 3.23
CA LEU A 170 6.75 17.15 2.59
C LEU A 170 7.92 16.99 3.58
N ALA A 171 8.85 16.09 3.28
CA ALA A 171 9.98 15.75 4.17
C ALA A 171 9.55 15.42 5.61
N GLY A 172 8.46 14.64 5.76
CA GLY A 172 7.91 14.24 7.06
C GLY A 172 7.06 15.32 7.76
N VAL A 173 6.85 16.49 7.14
CA VAL A 173 5.99 17.54 7.67
C VAL A 173 4.61 17.48 7.00
N PRO A 174 3.50 17.46 7.76
CA PRO A 174 2.15 17.41 7.20
C PRO A 174 1.82 18.67 6.40
N VAL A 175 1.50 18.50 5.11
CA VAL A 175 1.26 19.61 4.18
C VAL A 175 0.03 20.42 4.57
N HIS A 176 -1.05 19.77 4.99
CA HIS A 176 -2.28 20.44 5.44
C HIS A 176 -2.02 21.44 6.59
N ARG A 177 -1.05 21.19 7.49
CA ARG A 177 -0.72 22.15 8.56
C ARG A 177 0.02 23.36 8.02
N ILE A 178 0.93 23.16 7.07
CA ILE A 178 1.64 24.26 6.41
C ILE A 178 0.64 25.15 5.67
N VAL A 179 -0.28 24.54 4.91
CA VAL A 179 -1.31 25.28 4.15
C VAL A 179 -2.27 26.00 5.08
N CYS A 180 -2.82 25.32 6.08
CA CYS A 180 -3.73 25.93 7.04
C CYS A 180 -3.08 27.11 7.76
N THR A 181 -1.82 26.96 8.22
CA THR A 181 -1.08 28.08 8.82
C THR A 181 -0.85 29.24 7.86
N ALA A 182 -0.58 28.97 6.57
CA ALA A 182 -0.35 30.03 5.59
C ALA A 182 -1.59 30.89 5.30
N PHE A 183 -2.78 30.28 5.24
CA PHE A 183 -4.02 30.95 4.84
C PHE A 183 -4.93 31.36 6.00
N GLN A 184 -4.86 30.65 7.13
CA GLN A 184 -5.73 30.87 8.30
C GLN A 184 -4.96 31.30 9.56
N GLY A 185 -3.62 31.31 9.50
CA GLY A 185 -2.77 31.65 10.63
C GLY A 185 -2.54 30.49 11.60
N ASP A 186 -1.86 30.80 12.69
CA ASP A 186 -1.52 29.82 13.73
C ASP A 186 -2.78 29.24 14.41
N PRO A 187 -2.71 27.99 14.88
CA PRO A 187 -3.83 27.39 15.60
C PRO A 187 -4.23 28.24 16.81
N PRO A 188 -5.53 28.45 17.09
CA PRO A 188 -5.98 29.26 18.22
C PRO A 188 -5.51 28.73 19.60
N SER A 189 -5.31 27.41 19.72
CA SER A 189 -4.71 26.76 20.89
C SER A 189 -4.00 25.46 20.51
N ASP A 190 -3.26 24.89 21.46
CA ASP A 190 -2.57 23.59 21.31
C ASP A 190 -3.51 22.39 21.11
N GLN A 191 -4.78 22.53 21.51
CA GLN A 191 -5.82 21.52 21.33
C GLN A 191 -6.37 21.48 19.90
N HIS A 192 -6.11 22.52 19.10
CA HIS A 192 -6.61 22.58 17.74
C HIS A 192 -5.80 21.69 16.79
N VAL A 193 -6.54 20.91 16.02
CA VAL A 193 -6.06 20.10 14.91
C VAL A 193 -6.62 20.66 13.61
N VAL A 194 -6.00 20.32 12.49
CA VAL A 194 -6.54 20.67 11.18
C VAL A 194 -7.54 19.59 10.77
N ASP A 195 -8.76 20.01 10.46
CA ASP A 195 -9.78 19.18 9.86
C ASP A 195 -9.87 19.41 8.35
N HIS A 196 -10.18 18.33 7.62
CA HIS A 196 -10.48 18.33 6.19
C HIS A 196 -11.99 18.23 6.05
N ILE A 197 -12.63 19.32 5.65
CA ILE A 197 -14.10 19.46 5.66
C ILE A 197 -14.76 18.37 4.78
N ASP A 198 -14.17 18.06 3.63
CA ASP A 198 -14.63 17.00 2.71
C ASP A 198 -14.20 15.58 3.11
N THR A 199 -13.48 15.42 4.22
CA THR A 199 -12.88 14.16 4.72
C THR A 199 -11.78 13.55 3.83
N ASN A 200 -11.41 14.19 2.71
CA ASN A 200 -10.31 13.78 1.84
C ASN A 200 -8.99 14.41 2.30
N ARG A 201 -8.14 13.60 2.95
CA ARG A 201 -6.85 14.06 3.51
C ARG A 201 -5.80 14.46 2.46
N ALA A 202 -6.06 14.18 1.19
CA ALA A 202 -5.23 14.60 0.06
C ALA A 202 -5.69 15.93 -0.56
N ASN A 203 -6.88 16.45 -0.20
CA ASN A 203 -7.36 17.77 -0.62
C ASN A 203 -6.91 18.86 0.37
N ASN A 204 -5.72 19.42 0.16
CA ASN A 204 -5.15 20.44 1.05
C ASN A 204 -5.49 21.88 0.64
N ARG A 205 -6.53 22.12 -0.17
CA ARG A 205 -6.98 23.48 -0.50
C ARG A 205 -7.39 24.22 0.77
N PRO A 206 -7.03 25.50 0.96
CA PRO A 206 -7.25 26.23 2.21
C PRO A 206 -8.75 26.36 2.56
N GLU A 207 -9.64 26.43 1.58
CA GLU A 207 -11.09 26.41 1.78
C GLU A 207 -11.64 25.07 2.28
N ASN A 208 -10.88 23.98 2.14
CA ASN A 208 -11.21 22.65 2.66
C ASN A 208 -10.61 22.40 4.06
N LEU A 209 -9.76 23.29 4.56
CA LEU A 209 -9.09 23.14 5.85
C LEU A 209 -9.76 24.03 6.90
N ARG A 210 -9.70 23.63 8.17
CA ARG A 210 -10.04 24.50 9.30
C ARG A 210 -9.35 24.05 10.59
N TRP A 211 -9.08 24.99 11.49
CA TRP A 211 -8.72 24.66 12.86
C TRP A 211 -9.96 24.28 13.67
N VAL A 212 -9.95 23.08 14.24
CA VAL A 212 -11.00 22.60 15.16
C VAL A 212 -10.38 21.79 16.29
N THR A 213 -11.05 21.74 17.43
CA THR A 213 -10.79 20.73 18.45
C THR A 213 -11.30 19.37 18.00
N ARG A 214 -10.82 18.28 18.62
CA ARG A 214 -11.29 16.92 18.31
C ARG A 214 -12.81 16.77 18.50
N LEU A 215 -13.36 17.45 19.51
CA LEU A 215 -14.79 17.44 19.81
C LEU A 215 -15.59 18.17 18.73
N GLU A 216 -15.16 19.38 18.37
CA GLU A 216 -15.78 20.16 17.30
C GLU A 216 -15.74 19.42 15.96
N ASN A 217 -14.67 18.67 15.66
CA ASN A 217 -14.60 17.88 14.44
C ASN A 217 -15.74 16.86 14.34
N VAL A 218 -16.02 16.15 15.44
CA VAL A 218 -17.10 15.16 15.51
C VAL A 218 -18.46 15.83 15.35
N LEU A 219 -18.67 16.97 16.00
CA LEU A 219 -19.97 17.64 16.04
C LEU A 219 -20.29 18.46 14.79
N LEU A 220 -19.28 19.07 14.15
CA LEU A 220 -19.47 20.03 13.07
C LEU A 220 -19.36 19.41 11.67
N ASN A 221 -18.92 18.16 11.55
CA ASN A 221 -18.80 17.49 10.26
C ASN A 221 -19.89 16.41 10.13
N PRO A 222 -20.96 16.65 9.33
CA PRO A 222 -22.07 15.71 9.19
C PRO A 222 -21.63 14.37 8.60
N ILE A 223 -20.59 14.36 7.75
CA ILE A 223 -20.03 13.14 7.17
C ILE A 223 -19.35 12.31 8.26
N SER A 224 -18.57 12.96 9.13
CA SER A 224 -17.92 12.30 10.28
C SER A 224 -18.94 11.80 11.31
N ALA A 225 -19.94 12.63 11.63
CA ALA A 225 -21.03 12.28 12.53
C ALA A 225 -21.79 11.05 12.02
N ARG A 226 -22.15 11.01 10.73
CA ARG A 226 -22.84 9.86 10.12
C ARG A 226 -22.01 8.58 10.21
N ARG A 227 -20.70 8.66 9.95
CA ARG A 227 -19.81 7.51 10.08
C ARG A 227 -19.77 6.99 11.52
N ILE A 228 -19.77 7.89 12.51
CA ILE A 228 -19.82 7.52 13.93
C ILE A 228 -21.16 6.86 14.26
N GLU A 229 -22.29 7.41 13.81
CA GLU A 229 -23.61 6.80 14.01
C GLU A 229 -23.71 5.38 13.42
N LEU A 230 -23.16 5.14 12.24
CA LEU A 230 -23.17 3.79 11.63
C LEU A 230 -22.36 2.78 12.44
N VAL A 231 -21.28 3.23 13.07
CA VAL A 231 -20.34 2.38 13.79
C VAL A 231 -20.81 2.16 15.24
N TYR A 232 -21.29 3.21 15.90
CA TYR A 232 -21.67 3.20 17.33
C TYR A 232 -23.19 3.12 17.57
N GLY A 233 -24.01 3.24 16.53
CA GLY A 233 -25.48 3.32 16.61
C GLY A 233 -26.00 4.75 16.87
N SER A 234 -25.27 5.55 17.65
CA SER A 234 -25.55 6.97 17.84
C SER A 234 -24.28 7.75 18.24
N ILE A 235 -24.36 9.09 18.18
CA ILE A 235 -23.27 9.96 18.63
C ILE A 235 -23.11 9.88 20.16
N GLU A 236 -24.21 9.74 20.90
CA GLU A 236 -24.21 9.59 22.35
C GLU A 236 -23.49 8.30 22.76
N ALA A 237 -23.77 7.20 22.08
CA ALA A 237 -23.11 5.92 22.32
C ALA A 237 -21.58 5.99 22.08
N PHE A 238 -21.13 6.81 21.15
CA PHE A 238 -19.71 7.11 20.96
C PHE A 238 -19.11 7.90 22.12
N PHE A 239 -19.83 8.88 22.70
CA PHE A 239 -19.33 9.63 23.85
C PHE A 239 -19.31 8.81 25.15
N GLU A 240 -20.22 7.84 25.30
CA GLU A 240 -20.26 6.94 26.45
C GLU A 240 -19.07 5.98 26.47
N ASP A 241 -18.71 5.41 25.32
CA ASP A 241 -17.54 4.53 25.19
C ASP A 241 -16.86 4.67 23.83
N PRO A 242 -15.96 5.66 23.65
CA PRO A 242 -15.23 5.86 22.39
C PRO A 242 -14.28 4.71 22.03
N GLY A 243 -14.01 3.80 22.97
CA GLY A 243 -13.10 2.67 22.80
C GLY A 243 -13.80 1.34 22.52
N ARG A 244 -15.14 1.32 22.53
CA ARG A 244 -15.97 0.10 22.42
C ARG A 244 -15.62 -0.77 21.21
N LEU A 245 -15.21 -0.14 20.11
CA LEU A 245 -14.89 -0.80 18.85
C LEU A 245 -13.38 -0.82 18.61
N GLN A 246 -12.68 -1.54 19.49
CA GLN A 246 -11.32 -2.03 19.22
C GLN A 246 -11.38 -3.52 18.86
N SER A 247 -12.12 -3.88 17.82
CA SER A 247 -11.96 -5.19 17.21
C SER A 247 -10.93 -5.10 16.08
N ASP A 248 -9.93 -5.97 16.13
CA ASP A 248 -8.98 -6.25 15.05
C ASP A 248 -9.67 -6.21 13.68
N LYS A 249 -9.31 -5.24 12.83
CA LYS A 249 -9.04 -5.40 11.39
C LYS A 249 -9.04 -4.05 10.65
N GLN A 250 -7.97 -3.90 9.87
CA GLN A 250 -7.81 -3.09 8.65
C GLN A 250 -7.94 -1.57 8.81
N TYR A 251 -6.85 -0.88 8.50
CA TYR A 251 -6.82 0.57 8.28
C TYR A 251 -8.03 0.99 7.43
N PRO A 252 -8.70 2.12 7.74
CA PRO A 252 -9.80 2.60 6.92
C PRO A 252 -9.33 2.69 5.47
N ASP A 253 -10.13 2.18 4.52
CA ASP A 253 -9.79 2.26 3.10
C ASP A 253 -9.63 3.73 2.71
N ILE A 254 -8.37 4.13 2.48
CA ILE A 254 -7.97 5.46 2.04
C ILE A 254 -7.63 5.49 0.54
N SER A 255 -7.82 4.37 -0.19
CA SER A 255 -7.46 4.27 -1.61
C SER A 255 -8.19 5.31 -2.47
N TRP A 256 -9.38 5.74 -2.03
CA TRP A 256 -10.15 6.80 -2.66
C TRP A 256 -9.56 8.20 -2.43
N MET A 257 -8.75 8.44 -1.40
CA MET A 257 -8.22 9.77 -1.12
C MET A 257 -7.14 10.16 -2.13
N ARG A 258 -7.42 11.12 -2.99
CA ARG A 258 -6.46 11.64 -3.99
C ARG A 258 -6.48 13.17 -4.08
N THR A 259 -5.43 13.73 -4.66
CA THR A 259 -5.43 15.15 -5.07
C THR A 259 -6.46 15.36 -6.17
N VAL A 260 -7.22 16.44 -6.08
CA VAL A 260 -8.41 16.71 -6.91
C VAL A 260 -8.45 18.16 -7.38
N SER A 261 -9.10 18.40 -8.51
CA SER A 261 -9.46 19.75 -8.94
C SER A 261 -10.46 20.40 -7.98
N LYS A 262 -10.67 21.71 -8.13
CA LYS A 262 -11.64 22.45 -7.30
C LYS A 262 -13.07 21.94 -7.54
N GLU A 263 -13.39 21.66 -8.80
CA GLU A 263 -14.68 21.18 -9.26
C GLU A 263 -14.94 19.74 -8.81
N GLU A 264 -13.92 18.86 -8.93
CA GLU A 264 -13.98 17.49 -8.44
C GLU A 264 -14.17 17.43 -6.93
N ALA A 265 -13.44 18.27 -6.18
CA ALA A 265 -13.59 18.39 -4.73
C ALA A 265 -15.02 18.80 -4.33
N ALA A 266 -15.58 19.80 -5.02
CA ALA A 266 -16.95 20.26 -4.77
C ALA A 266 -17.99 19.17 -5.06
N SER A 267 -17.83 18.43 -6.17
CA SER A 267 -18.73 17.32 -6.52
C SER A 267 -18.65 16.18 -5.50
N ALA A 268 -17.44 15.74 -5.14
CA ALA A 268 -17.22 14.66 -4.18
C ALA A 268 -17.78 15.02 -2.78
N LYS A 269 -17.52 16.25 -2.32
CA LYS A 269 -18.08 16.77 -1.06
C LYS A 269 -19.62 16.77 -1.09
N GLY A 270 -20.22 17.28 -2.17
CA GLY A 270 -21.68 17.31 -2.30
C GLY A 270 -22.33 15.92 -2.27
N ARG A 271 -21.67 14.90 -2.84
CA ARG A 271 -22.13 13.50 -2.74
C ARG A 271 -22.06 12.98 -1.31
N LEU A 272 -20.95 13.20 -0.60
CA LEU A 272 -20.80 12.78 0.80
C LEU A 272 -21.81 13.48 1.71
N GLU A 273 -22.07 14.76 1.51
CA GLU A 273 -23.09 15.50 2.27
C GLU A 273 -24.50 14.95 1.99
N ALA A 274 -24.83 14.68 0.72
CA ALA A 274 -26.11 14.08 0.35
C ALA A 274 -26.30 12.69 0.98
N TRP A 275 -25.26 11.86 0.97
CA TRP A 275 -25.27 10.56 1.65
C TRP A 275 -25.43 10.70 3.17
N ALA A 276 -24.69 11.62 3.78
CA ALA A 276 -24.78 11.87 5.22
C ALA A 276 -26.21 12.26 5.63
N LEU A 277 -26.91 13.01 4.77
CA LEU A 277 -28.30 13.41 4.96
C LEU A 277 -29.32 12.32 4.64
N SER A 278 -29.03 11.40 3.72
CA SER A 278 -30.01 10.37 3.31
C SER A 278 -30.26 9.34 4.41
N GLY A 279 -29.28 9.10 5.27
CA GLY A 279 -29.39 8.09 6.32
C GLY A 279 -29.24 6.66 5.79
N ASP A 280 -28.86 6.48 4.53
CA ASP A 280 -28.66 5.16 3.95
C ASP A 280 -27.36 4.53 4.44
N VAL A 281 -27.37 3.21 4.58
CA VAL A 281 -26.14 2.43 4.77
C VAL A 281 -25.42 2.39 3.41
N PRO A 282 -24.11 2.68 3.35
CA PRO A 282 -23.35 2.56 2.11
C PRO A 282 -23.55 1.17 1.49
N SER A 283 -23.97 1.13 0.23
CA SER A 283 -24.12 -0.09 -0.56
C SER A 283 -23.60 0.18 -1.97
N GLY A 284 -22.84 -0.77 -2.55
CA GLY A 284 -22.21 -0.62 -3.86
C GLY A 284 -20.67 -0.75 -3.83
N GLY A 285 -20.04 -0.51 -4.99
CA GLY A 285 -18.62 -0.71 -5.27
C GLY A 285 -17.65 0.26 -4.57
N ALA A 286 -16.44 0.43 -5.11
CA ALA A 286 -15.37 1.19 -4.46
C ALA A 286 -15.76 2.67 -4.25
N LEU A 287 -15.54 3.19 -3.03
CA LEU A 287 -15.92 4.57 -2.65
C LEU A 287 -15.31 5.64 -3.58
N GLY A 288 -14.10 5.41 -4.09
CA GLY A 288 -13.44 6.32 -5.04
C GLY A 288 -14.19 6.45 -6.37
N GLU A 289 -14.75 5.35 -6.89
CA GLU A 289 -15.54 5.37 -8.12
C GLU A 289 -16.84 6.12 -7.92
N TRP A 290 -17.52 5.89 -6.79
CA TRP A 290 -18.74 6.62 -6.46
C TRP A 290 -18.50 8.12 -6.24
N LEU A 291 -17.35 8.52 -5.69
CA LEU A 291 -17.03 9.94 -5.45
C LEU A 291 -16.63 10.68 -6.72
N TYR A 292 -15.77 10.07 -7.55
CA TYR A 292 -15.15 10.76 -8.69
C TYR A 292 -15.70 10.33 -10.05
N GLY A 293 -16.52 9.29 -10.12
CA GLY A 293 -17.21 8.91 -11.34
C GLY A 293 -18.13 10.04 -11.80
N THR A 294 -18.22 10.31 -13.10
CA THR A 294 -19.28 11.18 -13.61
C THR A 294 -20.64 10.51 -13.37
N ARG A 295 -21.71 11.28 -13.14
CA ARG A 295 -23.07 10.72 -13.01
C ARG A 295 -23.53 10.02 -14.31
N GLU A 296 -22.86 10.34 -15.42
CA GLU A 296 -22.94 9.69 -16.73
C GLU A 296 -22.22 8.32 -16.81
N ARG A 297 -21.54 7.90 -15.73
CA ARG A 297 -20.91 6.57 -15.57
C ARG A 297 -21.71 5.64 -14.65
N ALA A 298 -23.00 5.90 -14.44
CA ALA A 298 -23.89 4.91 -13.84
C ALA A 298 -24.01 3.63 -14.69
N ASP A 299 -23.55 3.69 -15.94
CA ASP A 299 -23.56 2.60 -16.93
C ASP A 299 -22.20 1.87 -17.00
N PHE A 300 -21.28 2.13 -16.06
CA PHE A 300 -20.06 1.32 -15.97
C PHE A 300 -20.42 -0.06 -15.42
N GLU A 301 -20.77 -0.97 -16.33
CA GLU A 301 -20.65 -2.39 -16.06
C GLU A 301 -19.18 -2.64 -15.69
N PRO A 302 -18.88 -3.23 -14.51
CA PRO A 302 -17.51 -3.61 -14.19
C PRO A 302 -16.96 -4.42 -15.35
N GLU A 303 -15.71 -4.14 -15.74
CA GLU A 303 -15.09 -4.91 -16.82
C GLU A 303 -15.23 -6.39 -16.45
N PRO A 304 -15.88 -7.21 -17.29
CA PRO A 304 -16.22 -8.57 -16.91
C PRO A 304 -14.94 -9.29 -16.52
N GLU A 305 -14.88 -9.84 -15.31
CA GLU A 305 -13.71 -10.60 -14.86
C GLU A 305 -13.62 -11.94 -15.60
N GLU A 306 -14.72 -12.39 -16.20
CA GLU A 306 -14.88 -13.63 -16.95
C GLU A 306 -15.05 -13.35 -18.45
N TYR A 307 -14.35 -14.10 -19.29
CA TYR A 307 -14.37 -14.01 -20.74
C TYR A 307 -14.61 -15.39 -21.35
N GLU A 308 -15.15 -15.44 -22.56
CA GLU A 308 -15.32 -16.68 -23.30
C GLU A 308 -13.96 -17.23 -23.77
N SER A 309 -13.78 -18.54 -23.63
CA SER A 309 -12.65 -19.28 -24.17
C SER A 309 -12.97 -19.85 -25.56
N LEU A 310 -11.93 -20.11 -26.37
CA LEU A 310 -12.08 -20.92 -27.58
C LEU A 310 -12.31 -22.41 -27.25
N SER A 311 -12.00 -22.84 -26.01
CA SER A 311 -12.30 -24.17 -25.49
C SER A 311 -13.67 -24.17 -24.80
N PRO A 312 -14.67 -24.93 -25.29
CA PRO A 312 -16.06 -24.86 -24.79
C PRO A 312 -16.26 -25.22 -23.32
N SER A 313 -15.34 -25.98 -22.72
CA SER A 313 -15.38 -26.37 -21.31
C SER A 313 -14.69 -25.37 -20.37
N VAL A 314 -14.17 -24.26 -20.90
CA VAL A 314 -13.33 -23.31 -20.18
C VAL A 314 -13.95 -21.92 -20.12
N VAL A 315 -13.89 -21.31 -18.94
CA VAL A 315 -14.15 -19.89 -18.70
C VAL A 315 -12.82 -19.21 -18.36
N GLN A 316 -12.53 -18.10 -19.03
CA GLN A 316 -11.29 -17.34 -18.84
C GLN A 316 -11.47 -16.26 -17.79
N VAL A 317 -10.67 -16.24 -16.73
CA VAL A 317 -10.74 -15.23 -15.66
C VAL A 317 -9.53 -14.29 -15.72
N ARG A 318 -9.77 -12.98 -15.77
CA ARG A 318 -8.73 -11.94 -15.95
C ARG A 318 -7.85 -12.17 -17.17
N TRP A 319 -8.42 -12.82 -18.18
CA TRP A 319 -7.74 -13.26 -19.38
C TRP A 319 -8.58 -12.86 -20.60
N LYS A 320 -8.32 -11.65 -21.13
CA LYS A 320 -9.22 -10.97 -22.07
C LYS A 320 -9.28 -11.57 -23.47
N VAL A 321 -8.15 -12.06 -23.97
CA VAL A 321 -8.04 -12.57 -25.36
C VAL A 321 -8.58 -14.00 -25.38
N PRO A 322 -9.63 -14.32 -26.16
CA PRO A 322 -10.11 -15.69 -26.31
C PRO A 322 -8.96 -16.61 -26.72
N THR A 323 -8.78 -17.68 -25.96
CA THR A 323 -7.62 -18.56 -26.03
C THR A 323 -8.11 -20.00 -25.94
N GLU A 324 -7.48 -20.88 -26.72
CA GLU A 324 -7.72 -22.32 -26.68
C GLU A 324 -6.78 -22.96 -25.65
N PHE A 325 -7.30 -23.91 -24.88
CA PHE A 325 -6.58 -24.74 -23.92
C PHE A 325 -6.62 -26.21 -24.40
N PRO A 326 -5.69 -26.64 -25.28
CA PRO A 326 -5.83 -27.88 -26.03
C PRO A 326 -5.91 -29.15 -25.18
N GLU A 327 -5.22 -29.15 -24.04
CA GLU A 327 -5.14 -30.30 -23.12
C GLU A 327 -6.21 -30.25 -22.02
N CYS A 328 -7.09 -29.24 -22.01
CA CYS A 328 -8.16 -29.15 -21.02
C CYS A 328 -9.24 -30.22 -21.27
N PRO A 329 -9.69 -30.96 -20.23
CA PRO A 329 -10.78 -31.91 -20.39
C PRO A 329 -12.06 -31.26 -20.93
N LYS A 330 -12.82 -32.01 -21.72
CA LYS A 330 -14.06 -31.52 -22.36
C LYS A 330 -15.26 -31.49 -21.42
N ALA A 331 -15.16 -32.16 -20.28
CA ALA A 331 -16.20 -32.22 -19.26
C ALA A 331 -15.55 -32.35 -17.88
N VAL A 332 -16.23 -31.84 -16.87
CA VAL A 332 -15.83 -31.97 -15.46
C VAL A 332 -16.23 -33.36 -14.96
N SER A 333 -15.25 -34.14 -14.50
CA SER A 333 -15.39 -35.39 -13.74
C SER A 333 -14.97 -35.16 -12.27
N ASP A 334 -15.21 -36.14 -11.39
CA ASP A 334 -14.82 -36.06 -9.98
C ASP A 334 -13.30 -35.85 -9.79
N ASP A 335 -12.48 -36.37 -10.71
CA ASP A 335 -11.02 -36.27 -10.71
C ASP A 335 -10.47 -35.32 -11.79
N ALA A 336 -11.30 -34.43 -12.35
CA ALA A 336 -10.99 -33.63 -13.52
C ALA A 336 -9.69 -32.79 -13.40
N LEU A 337 -9.40 -32.20 -12.23
CA LEU A 337 -8.15 -31.45 -12.05
C LEU A 337 -6.92 -32.35 -12.04
N ALA A 338 -7.03 -33.56 -11.47
CA ALA A 338 -5.93 -34.52 -11.45
C ALA A 338 -5.69 -35.09 -12.85
N GLU A 339 -6.76 -35.40 -13.59
CA GLU A 339 -6.69 -35.77 -15.00
C GLU A 339 -6.03 -34.66 -15.82
N TYR A 340 -6.46 -33.41 -15.63
CA TYR A 340 -5.89 -32.28 -16.35
C TYR A 340 -4.41 -32.08 -16.01
N ALA A 341 -4.03 -32.13 -14.73
CA ALA A 341 -2.65 -32.06 -14.29
C ALA A 341 -1.79 -33.16 -14.93
N SER A 342 -2.32 -34.38 -15.09
CA SER A 342 -1.59 -35.49 -15.73
C SER A 342 -1.37 -35.30 -17.24
N ALA A 343 -2.23 -34.53 -17.90
CA ALA A 343 -2.08 -34.17 -19.32
C ALA A 343 -1.06 -33.05 -19.54
N LEU A 344 -0.80 -32.22 -18.51
CA LEU A 344 0.13 -31.09 -18.57
C LEU A 344 1.56 -31.51 -18.17
N TYR A 345 2.38 -31.85 -19.15
CA TYR A 345 3.82 -32.09 -18.94
C TYR A 345 4.70 -31.05 -19.65
N PHE A 346 5.95 -30.92 -19.21
CA PHE A 346 6.90 -29.93 -19.71
C PHE A 346 6.94 -29.88 -21.25
N GLY A 347 6.81 -28.68 -21.81
CA GLY A 347 6.86 -28.40 -23.25
C GLY A 347 5.53 -28.60 -23.99
N ARG A 348 4.48 -29.14 -23.35
CA ARG A 348 3.13 -29.18 -23.95
C ARG A 348 2.55 -27.80 -24.11
N VAL A 349 1.70 -27.62 -25.11
CA VAL A 349 0.96 -26.37 -25.30
C VAL A 349 -0.09 -26.26 -24.21
N PHE A 350 0.04 -25.22 -23.38
CA PHE A 350 -0.95 -24.93 -22.35
C PHE A 350 -2.10 -24.10 -22.92
N ALA A 351 -1.74 -23.00 -23.60
CA ALA A 351 -2.69 -22.04 -24.13
C ALA A 351 -2.20 -21.50 -25.47
N CYS A 352 -3.08 -21.38 -26.46
CA CYS A 352 -2.74 -20.82 -27.77
C CYS A 352 -3.88 -20.02 -28.40
N ASN A 353 -3.50 -19.02 -29.18
CA ASN A 353 -4.37 -18.29 -30.10
C ASN A 353 -3.53 -17.75 -31.27
N ASP A 354 -4.15 -16.95 -32.14
CA ASP A 354 -3.50 -16.38 -33.31
C ASP A 354 -2.35 -15.40 -32.98
N ILE A 355 -2.23 -14.95 -31.72
CA ILE A 355 -1.28 -13.92 -31.28
C ILE A 355 -0.11 -14.54 -30.51
N TYR A 356 -0.36 -15.57 -29.68
CA TYR A 356 0.68 -16.20 -28.89
C TYR A 356 0.39 -17.68 -28.62
N GLN A 357 1.46 -18.39 -28.25
CA GLN A 357 1.42 -19.74 -27.73
C GLN A 357 2.22 -19.80 -26.42
N SER A 358 1.68 -20.43 -25.40
CA SER A 358 2.40 -20.73 -24.15
C SER A 358 2.55 -22.24 -23.98
N VAL A 359 3.71 -22.63 -23.46
CA VAL A 359 4.04 -24.03 -23.15
C VAL A 359 4.17 -24.24 -21.65
N VAL A 360 3.79 -25.42 -21.18
CA VAL A 360 3.90 -25.84 -19.78
C VAL A 360 5.36 -25.94 -19.40
N VAL A 361 5.72 -25.34 -18.27
CA VAL A 361 7.03 -25.51 -17.62
C VAL A 361 6.87 -26.41 -16.42
N GLN A 362 5.89 -26.12 -15.57
CA GLN A 362 5.60 -26.91 -14.38
C GLN A 362 4.13 -26.76 -14.02
N CYS A 363 3.55 -27.80 -13.42
CA CYS A 363 2.23 -27.73 -12.80
C CYS A 363 2.29 -28.27 -11.38
N GLY A 364 1.39 -27.81 -10.52
CA GLY A 364 1.29 -28.22 -9.13
C GLY A 364 -0.16 -28.16 -8.65
N MET A 365 -0.54 -29.11 -7.80
CA MET A 365 -1.84 -29.08 -7.15
C MET A 365 -1.76 -28.19 -5.90
N ALA A 366 -2.72 -27.28 -5.77
CA ALA A 366 -2.96 -26.45 -4.60
C ALA A 366 -4.29 -26.86 -3.95
N ASP A 367 -4.56 -26.37 -2.74
CA ASP A 367 -5.80 -26.64 -2.00
C ASP A 367 -7.05 -26.14 -2.76
N ASP A 368 -6.91 -25.11 -3.59
CA ASP A 368 -7.99 -24.43 -4.30
C ASP A 368 -7.96 -24.62 -5.83
N GLY A 369 -7.06 -25.46 -6.36
CA GLY A 369 -6.99 -25.71 -7.80
C GLY A 369 -5.66 -26.25 -8.33
N LEU A 370 -5.51 -26.23 -9.64
CA LEU A 370 -4.29 -26.59 -10.37
C LEU A 370 -3.55 -25.31 -10.78
N VAL A 371 -2.29 -25.18 -10.35
CA VAL A 371 -1.41 -24.06 -10.72
C VAL A 371 -0.51 -24.49 -11.86
N VAL A 372 -0.39 -23.66 -12.90
CA VAL A 372 0.42 -23.95 -14.09
C VAL A 372 1.37 -22.80 -14.39
N LEU A 373 2.67 -23.07 -14.31
CA LEU A 373 3.72 -22.17 -14.77
C LEU A 373 3.96 -22.41 -16.27
N THR A 374 3.96 -21.33 -17.04
CA THR A 374 4.07 -21.36 -18.49
C THR A 374 5.14 -20.42 -19.03
N HIS A 375 5.63 -20.75 -20.22
CA HIS A 375 6.59 -19.95 -20.97
C HIS A 375 6.09 -19.70 -22.40
N ASN A 376 6.19 -18.47 -22.88
CA ASN A 376 5.97 -18.12 -24.28
C ASN A 376 7.32 -18.18 -25.02
N PRO A 377 7.50 -19.14 -25.95
CA PRO A 377 8.77 -19.33 -26.64
C PRO A 377 9.05 -18.30 -27.76
N SER A 378 8.14 -17.35 -28.03
CA SER A 378 8.34 -16.36 -29.09
C SER A 378 9.46 -15.36 -28.76
N GLU A 379 10.31 -15.08 -29.74
CA GLU A 379 11.49 -14.19 -29.60
C GLU A 379 11.14 -12.73 -29.26
N ASN A 380 9.88 -12.32 -29.45
CA ASN A 380 9.38 -10.96 -29.23
C ASN A 380 8.54 -10.81 -27.93
N ALA A 381 8.47 -11.83 -27.07
CA ALA A 381 7.70 -11.76 -25.84
C ALA A 381 8.44 -10.94 -24.77
N ALA A 382 8.01 -9.68 -24.54
CA ALA A 382 8.57 -8.82 -23.50
C ALA A 382 8.40 -9.40 -22.08
N LYS A 383 7.33 -10.17 -21.83
CA LYS A 383 7.11 -10.96 -20.60
C LYS A 383 6.86 -12.41 -21.00
N SER A 384 7.91 -13.21 -21.05
CA SER A 384 7.82 -14.58 -21.56
C SER A 384 7.32 -15.60 -20.54
N TRP A 385 7.17 -15.24 -19.26
CA TRP A 385 6.74 -16.17 -18.20
C TRP A 385 5.37 -15.78 -17.66
N ALA A 386 4.52 -16.76 -17.36
CA ALA A 386 3.20 -16.51 -16.77
C ALA A 386 2.77 -17.65 -15.86
N VAL A 387 1.97 -17.32 -14.84
CA VAL A 387 1.35 -18.30 -13.94
C VAL A 387 -0.16 -18.24 -14.13
N ALA A 388 -0.76 -19.41 -14.33
CA ALA A 388 -2.21 -19.58 -14.42
C ALA A 388 -2.70 -20.44 -13.26
N HIS A 389 -3.90 -20.14 -12.76
CA HIS A 389 -4.61 -20.94 -11.76
C HIS A 389 -5.89 -21.50 -12.39
N VAL A 390 -6.15 -22.78 -12.19
CA VAL A 390 -7.29 -23.50 -12.75
C VAL A 390 -8.15 -24.04 -11.62
N ALA A 391 -9.38 -23.55 -11.54
CA ALA A 391 -10.38 -24.03 -10.59
C ALA A 391 -11.55 -24.70 -11.34
N ILE A 392 -12.35 -25.48 -10.62
CA ILE A 392 -13.61 -26.04 -11.14
C ILE A 392 -14.77 -25.37 -10.41
N CYS A 393 -15.74 -24.88 -11.16
CA CYS A 393 -17.01 -24.41 -10.61
C CYS A 393 -18.16 -24.88 -11.50
N GLY A 394 -19.03 -25.72 -10.94
CA GLY A 394 -20.10 -26.36 -11.72
C GLY A 394 -19.54 -27.29 -12.79
N GLU A 395 -19.91 -27.03 -14.05
CA GLU A 395 -19.54 -27.86 -15.22
C GLU A 395 -18.35 -27.31 -16.02
N PHE A 396 -17.71 -26.22 -15.54
CA PHE A 396 -16.64 -25.53 -16.27
C PHE A 396 -15.31 -25.47 -15.51
N PHE A 397 -14.22 -25.41 -16.27
CA PHE A 397 -12.90 -25.08 -15.79
C PHE A 397 -12.68 -23.56 -15.86
N TYR A 398 -12.29 -22.95 -14.76
CA TYR A 398 -12.02 -21.51 -14.67
C TYR A 398 -10.51 -21.30 -14.72
N HIS A 399 -10.01 -20.81 -15.85
CA HIS A 399 -8.59 -20.51 -16.05
C HIS A 399 -8.32 -19.04 -15.76
N ARG A 400 -7.75 -18.79 -14.59
CA ARG A 400 -7.37 -17.46 -14.13
C ARG A 400 -5.93 -17.13 -14.51
N ASN A 401 -5.74 -15.98 -15.16
CA ASN A 401 -4.41 -15.41 -15.34
C ASN A 401 -4.03 -14.68 -14.04
N GLU A 402 -3.00 -15.16 -13.33
CA GLU A 402 -2.50 -14.48 -12.14
C GLU A 402 -1.69 -13.26 -12.58
N HIS A 403 -0.52 -13.50 -13.17
CA HIS A 403 0.37 -12.45 -13.64
C HIS A 403 1.36 -12.97 -14.71
N GLN A 404 1.94 -12.01 -15.41
CA GLN A 404 3.05 -12.21 -16.35
C GLN A 404 4.34 -11.61 -15.80
N TYR A 405 5.45 -12.31 -16.01
CA TYR A 405 6.76 -12.02 -15.43
C TYR A 405 7.82 -11.89 -16.53
N PHE A 406 8.81 -11.05 -16.25
CA PHE A 406 9.98 -10.86 -17.13
C PHE A 406 11.02 -11.98 -16.94
N SER A 407 11.06 -12.61 -15.77
CA SER A 407 12.05 -13.64 -15.43
C SER A 407 11.38 -14.90 -14.89
N LEU A 408 12.05 -16.05 -15.11
CA LEU A 408 11.66 -17.34 -14.54
C LEU A 408 11.63 -17.28 -13.01
N GLN A 409 12.60 -16.62 -12.38
CA GLN A 409 12.67 -16.48 -10.92
C GLN A 409 11.42 -15.82 -10.34
N GLY A 410 10.95 -14.72 -10.94
CA GLY A 410 9.73 -14.05 -10.49
C GLY A 410 8.49 -14.92 -10.65
N ALA A 411 8.41 -15.68 -11.74
CA ALA A 411 7.30 -16.60 -11.98
C ALA A 411 7.33 -17.82 -11.05
N LEU A 412 8.52 -18.37 -10.77
CA LEU A 412 8.71 -19.49 -9.83
C LEU A 412 8.31 -19.11 -8.42
N LYS A 413 8.67 -17.91 -7.96
CA LYS A 413 8.27 -17.40 -6.65
C LYS A 413 6.75 -17.42 -6.50
N ALA A 414 6.03 -16.83 -7.46
CA ALA A 414 4.58 -16.81 -7.45
C ALA A 414 3.96 -18.21 -7.58
N PHE A 415 4.55 -19.09 -8.39
CA PHE A 415 4.14 -20.48 -8.49
C PHE A 415 4.26 -21.22 -7.14
N CYS A 416 5.38 -21.04 -6.42
CA CYS A 416 5.59 -21.65 -5.10
C CYS A 416 4.62 -21.09 -4.06
N GLU A 417 4.42 -19.77 -4.04
CA GLU A 417 3.45 -19.10 -3.15
C GLU A 417 2.03 -19.66 -3.33
N LEU A 418 1.60 -19.93 -4.57
CA LEU A 418 0.27 -20.47 -4.88
C LEU A 418 0.14 -21.98 -4.61
N THR A 419 1.23 -22.74 -4.74
CA THR A 419 1.25 -24.19 -4.47
C THR A 419 1.51 -24.54 -3.00
N GLY A 420 1.86 -23.55 -2.18
CA GLY A 420 2.21 -23.75 -0.77
C GLY A 420 3.63 -24.27 -0.53
N ASP A 421 4.47 -24.29 -1.57
CA ASP A 421 5.87 -24.68 -1.49
C ASP A 421 6.75 -23.51 -1.00
N SER A 422 7.76 -23.81 -0.17
CA SER A 422 8.71 -22.80 0.30
C SER A 422 9.74 -22.48 -0.78
N TYR A 423 9.75 -21.24 -1.27
CA TYR A 423 10.85 -20.69 -2.06
C TYR A 423 11.90 -20.11 -1.12
N ASP A 424 13.04 -20.79 -0.93
CA ASP A 424 14.15 -20.24 -0.14
C ASP A 424 14.64 -18.94 -0.80
N GLU A 425 14.64 -17.85 -0.04
CA GLU A 425 15.05 -16.52 -0.50
C GLU A 425 16.45 -16.58 -1.12
N CYS A 426 16.57 -16.25 -2.41
CA CYS A 426 17.85 -16.12 -3.07
C CYS A 426 18.50 -14.79 -2.65
N ILE A 427 19.80 -14.78 -2.39
CA ILE A 427 20.56 -13.57 -1.99
C ILE A 427 20.44 -12.41 -3.01
N ASP A 428 20.06 -12.74 -4.25
CA ASP A 428 19.83 -11.78 -5.33
C ASP A 428 18.53 -10.97 -5.16
N ASP A 429 17.61 -11.38 -4.28
CA ASP A 429 16.36 -10.63 -3.99
C ASP A 429 16.61 -9.33 -3.18
N TYR A 430 17.86 -9.11 -2.75
CA TYR A 430 18.29 -7.95 -1.94
C TYR A 430 19.24 -6.98 -2.66
N CYS A 431 19.43 -7.11 -3.98
CA CYS A 431 20.36 -6.27 -4.76
C CYS A 431 19.69 -5.18 -5.60
#